data_AF-A0A2T5PGJ4-F1
#
_entry.id   AF-A0A2T5PGJ4-F1
#
_cell.length_a   1.000
_cell.length_b   1.000
_cell.length_c   1.000
_cell.angle_alpha   90.00
_cell.angle_beta   90.00
_cell.angle_gamma   90.00
#
_symmetry.space_group_name_H-M   'P 1'
#
loop_
_entity.id
_entity.type
_entity.pdbx_description
1 polymer ?
#
loop_
_entity_poly.entity_id
_entity_poly.type
_entity_poly.pdbx_seq_one_letter_code
_entity_poly.pdbx_strand_id
1 'polypeptide(L)' 'MPADNVTSFDYTDRLGIQKMPPGYLLIGLDSGHFMWERTSDEEESAIHWNKWEVWRWAWQDHNDRAAGVQDE' A
#
# COMPACT_ATOMS: atom_id res chain seq x y z
N MET A 1 -13.60 25.43 -10.49
CA MET A 1 -12.60 25.16 -9.43
C MET A 1 -11.54 24.28 -10.08
N PRO A 2 -10.24 24.57 -9.95
CA PRO A 2 -9.23 23.66 -10.48
C PRO A 2 -9.34 22.33 -9.71
N ALA A 3 -9.24 21.21 -10.43
CA ALA A 3 -9.28 19.88 -9.83
C ALA A 3 -8.19 19.79 -8.77
N ASP A 4 -8.59 19.59 -7.52
CA ASP A 4 -7.66 19.44 -6.41
C ASP A 4 -6.70 18.30 -6.71
N ASN A 5 -5.41 18.64 -6.66
CA ASN A 5 -4.29 17.76 -6.90
C ASN A 5 -4.43 16.49 -6.05
N VAL A 6 -4.83 15.36 -6.67
CA VAL A 6 -4.57 14.04 -6.09
C VAL A 6 -3.08 13.77 -6.29
N THR A 7 -2.26 14.42 -5.48
CA THR A 7 -0.85 14.08 -5.35
C THR A 7 -0.76 12.87 -4.46
N SER A 8 -0.51 11.70 -5.05
CA SER A 8 -0.04 10.54 -4.30
C SER A 8 1.39 10.80 -3.83
N PHE A 9 1.70 10.36 -2.61
CA PHE A 9 3.02 10.51 -2.01
C PHE A 9 3.48 9.17 -1.46
N ASP A 10 4.77 8.89 -1.60
CA ASP A 10 5.39 7.75 -0.93
C ASP A 10 5.39 7.99 0.59
N TYR A 11 4.67 7.12 1.31
CA TYR A 11 4.49 7.08 2.74
C TYR A 11 5.23 5.91 3.40
N THR A 12 6.02 5.14 2.65
CA THR A 12 6.71 3.93 3.12
C THR A 12 7.56 4.20 4.37
N ASP A 13 8.24 5.35 4.42
CA ASP A 13 9.06 5.75 5.57
C ASP A 13 8.27 6.33 6.75
N ARG A 14 6.94 6.43 6.64
CA ARG A 14 6.05 6.99 7.69
C ARG A 14 5.39 5.91 8.55
N LEU A 15 5.90 4.69 8.53
CA LEU A 15 5.48 3.56 9.37
C LEU A 15 6.27 3.44 10.69
N GLY A 16 7.06 4.46 11.06
CA GLY A 16 7.82 4.45 12.30
C GLY A 16 8.91 3.37 12.26
N ILE A 17 8.82 2.37 13.13
CA ILE A 17 9.79 1.25 13.18
C ILE A 17 9.48 0.12 12.19
N GLN A 18 8.27 0.09 11.63
CA GLN A 18 7.84 -0.96 10.73
C GLN A 18 8.24 -0.64 9.29
N LYS A 19 8.44 -1.69 8.49
CA LYS A 19 8.74 -1.60 7.06
C LYS A 19 7.66 -2.30 6.24
N MET A 20 7.44 -1.79 5.02
CA MET A 20 6.66 -2.52 4.02
C MET A 20 7.37 -3.82 3.64
N PRO A 21 6.62 -4.85 3.18
CA PRO A 21 7.23 -6.04 2.60
C PRO A 21 8.07 -5.69 1.36
N PRO A 22 9.08 -6.50 1.01
CA PRO A 22 9.89 -6.28 -0.18
C PRO A 22 9.04 -6.17 -1.45
N GLY A 23 9.25 -5.11 -2.23
CA GLY A 23 8.50 -4.86 -3.47
C GLY A 23 7.15 -4.15 -3.29
N TYR A 24 6.84 -3.66 -2.09
CA TYR A 24 5.61 -2.90 -1.82
C TYR A 24 5.93 -1.49 -1.32
N LEU A 25 5.16 -0.52 -1.79
CA LEU A 25 5.16 0.86 -1.33
C LEU A 25 3.88 1.15 -0.55
N LEU A 26 3.97 1.99 0.48
CA LEU A 26 2.78 2.58 1.09
C LEU A 26 2.54 3.94 0.44
N ILE A 27 1.39 4.11 -0.20
CA ILE A 27 1.02 5.34 -0.90
C ILE A 27 -0.02 6.09 -0.08
N GLY A 28 0.24 7.36 0.22
CA GLY A 28 -0.74 8.30 0.76
C GLY A 28 -1.38 9.12 -0.35
N LEU A 29 -2.70 9.06 -0.48
CA LEU A 29 -3.45 9.76 -1.54
C LEU A 29 -3.88 11.17 -1.13
N ASP A 30 -4.14 11.37 0.17
CA ASP A 30 -4.48 12.64 0.77
C ASP A 30 -4.09 12.65 2.27
N SER A 31 -4.69 13.53 3.06
CA SER A 31 -4.43 13.64 4.51
C SER A 31 -4.85 12.42 5.35
N GLY A 32 -5.57 11.46 4.80
CA GLY A 32 -6.15 10.34 5.57
C GLY A 32 -6.37 9.03 4.82
N HIS A 33 -6.16 8.96 3.50
CA HIS A 33 -6.35 7.77 2.69
C HIS A 33 -5.04 7.17 2.23
N PHE A 34 -4.94 5.85 2.35
CA PHE A 34 -3.74 5.08 2.06
C PHE A 34 -4.07 3.86 1.19
N MET A 35 -3.10 3.41 0.41
CA MET A 35 -3.11 2.13 -0.30
C MET A 35 -1.69 1.57 -0.35
N TRP A 36 -1.52 0.29 -0.65
CA TRP A 36 -0.22 -0.23 -1.06
C TRP A 36 -0.18 -0.39 -2.57
N GLU A 37 1.01 -0.26 -3.14
CA GLU A 37 1.28 -0.53 -4.56
C GLU A 37 2.45 -1.50 -4.65
N ARG A 38 2.35 -2.52 -5.51
CA ARG A 38 3.46 -3.45 -5.76
C ARG A 38 4.32 -2.95 -6.93
N THR A 39 5.61 -2.83 -6.69
CA THR A 39 6.55 -2.22 -7.65
C THR A 39 6.80 -3.05 -8.91
N SER A 40 6.42 -4.33 -8.94
CA SER A 40 6.68 -5.22 -10.07
C SER A 40 5.65 -5.12 -11.20
N ASP A 41 4.40 -4.82 -10.86
CA ASP A 41 3.25 -4.89 -11.76
C ASP A 41 2.18 -3.83 -11.47
N GLU A 42 2.47 -2.88 -10.58
CA GLU A 42 1.61 -1.74 -10.25
C GLU A 42 0.23 -2.16 -9.71
N GLU A 43 0.09 -3.39 -9.18
CA GLU A 43 -1.15 -3.81 -8.51
C GLU A 43 -1.31 -3.00 -7.22
N GLU A 44 -2.54 -2.54 -6.99
CA GLU A 44 -2.89 -1.68 -5.87
C GLU A 44 -3.87 -2.37 -4.92
N SER A 45 -3.77 -2.03 -3.65
CA SER A 45 -4.81 -2.38 -2.69
C SER A 45 -6.05 -1.51 -2.84
N ALA A 46 -7.16 -1.96 -2.26
CA ALA A 46 -8.24 -1.05 -1.95
C ALA A 46 -7.76 0.11 -1.06
N ILE A 47 -8.31 1.30 -1.29
CA ILE A 47 -8.00 2.49 -0.49
C ILE A 47 -8.62 2.34 0.90
N HIS A 48 -7.85 2.70 1.94
CA HIS A 48 -8.31 2.63 3.32
C HIS A 48 -7.83 3.81 4.16
N TRP A 49 -8.61 4.19 5.17
CA TRP A 49 -8.32 5.36 6.04
C TRP A 49 -7.27 5.07 7.13
N ASN A 50 -6.88 3.80 7.29
CA ASN A 50 -5.90 3.36 8.28
C ASN A 50 -4.71 2.69 7.61
N LYS A 51 -3.57 3.38 7.58
CA LYS A 51 -2.31 2.87 7.02
C LYS A 51 -1.82 1.54 7.61
N TRP A 52 -2.19 1.24 8.87
CA TRP A 52 -1.78 -0.02 9.51
C TRP A 52 -2.61 -1.22 9.08
N GLU A 53 -3.85 -1.00 8.59
CA GLU A 53 -4.61 -2.04 7.90
C GLU A 53 -3.97 -2.31 6.53
N VAL A 54 -3.66 -1.25 5.78
CA VAL A 54 -2.98 -1.35 4.48
C VAL A 54 -1.64 -2.08 4.60
N TRP A 55 -0.84 -1.74 5.61
CA TRP A 55 0.42 -2.43 5.90
C TRP A 55 0.22 -3.94 6.19
N ARG A 56 -0.84 -4.32 6.92
CA ARG A 56 -1.17 -5.72 7.16
C ARG A 56 -1.59 -6.43 5.89
N TRP A 57 -2.41 -5.79 5.06
CA TRP A 57 -2.82 -6.34 3.76
C TRP A 57 -1.63 -6.55 2.83
N ALA A 58 -0.67 -5.64 2.79
CA ALA A 58 0.54 -5.81 1.99
C ALA A 58 1.35 -7.05 2.45
N TRP A 59 1.49 -7.26 3.76
CA TRP A 59 2.16 -8.46 4.29
C TRP A 59 1.38 -9.74 4.06
N GLN A 60 0.06 -9.69 4.16
CA GLN A 60 -0.81 -10.81 3.82
C GLN A 60 -0.60 -11.20 2.35
N ASP A 61 -0.74 -10.24 1.45
CA ASP A 61 -0.55 -10.42 0.01
C ASP A 61 0.84 -10.97 -0.34
N HIS A 62 1.90 -10.38 0.23
CA HIS A 62 3.27 -10.86 0.06
C HIS A 62 3.43 -12.33 0.51
N ASN A 63 2.83 -12.69 1.65
CA ASN A 63 2.94 -14.04 2.21
C ASN A 63 2.13 -15.07 1.41
N ASP A 64 0.93 -14.71 0.96
CA ASP A 64 0.08 -15.58 0.14
C ASP A 64 0.77 -15.88 -1.20
N ARG A 65 1.38 -14.86 -1.81
CA ARG A 65 2.19 -15.00 -3.04
C ARG A 65 3.47 -15.80 -2.81
N ALA A 66 4.15 -15.62 -1.68
CA ALA A 66 5.32 -16.42 -1.32
C ALA A 66 4.98 -17.90 -1.02
N ALA A 67 3.77 -18.16 -0.53
CA ALA A 67 3.26 -19.51 -0.27
C ALA A 67 2.70 -20.20 -1.52
N GLY A 68 2.59 -19.48 -2.65
CA GLY A 68 1.96 -20.00 -3.87
C GLY A 68 0.44 -20.17 -3.76
N VAL A 69 -0.19 -19.49 -2.79
CA VAL A 69 -1.64 -19.41 -2.68
C VAL A 69 -2.10 -18.40 -3.72
N GLN A 70 -2.45 -18.89 -4.91
CA GLN A 70 -3.19 -18.10 -5.88
C GLN A 70 -4.66 -18.23 -5.51
N ASP A 71 -5.32 -17.12 -5.19
CA ASP A 71 -6.78 -17.06 -5.13
C ASP A 71 -7.33 -17.50 -6.50
N GLU A 72 -8.14 -18.56 -6.47
CA GLU A 72 -8.77 -19.22 -7.63
C GLU A 72 -10.08 -18.51 -8.04
#